data_AF-A0A5K1C1A5-F1
#
_entry.id   AF-A0A5K1C1A5-F1
#
_cell.length_a   1.000
_cell.length_b   1.000
_cell.length_c   1.000
_cell.angle_alpha   90.00
_cell.angle_beta   90.00
_cell.angle_gamma   90.00
#
_symmetry.space_group_name_H-M   'P 1'
#
loop_
_entity.id
_entity.type
_entity.pdbx_description
1 polymer ?
#
loop_
_entity_poly.entity_id
_entity_poly.type
_entity_poly.pdbx_seq_one_letter_code
_entity_poly.pdbx_strand_id
1 'polypeptide(L)' 'HGDAVAYFTGGCSHDKTKQWIEEVERIFVLLKMPEEDKVNYDTYLLKGDAMDWWQSIREIR' A
#
# COMPACT_ATOMS: atom_id res chain seq x y z
N HIS A 1 -1.92 10.43 19.44
CA HIS A 1 -1.95 10.59 17.98
C HIS A 1 -1.08 9.47 17.43
N GLY A 2 -1.58 8.27 17.20
CA GLY A 2 -2.57 7.97 16.18
C GLY A 2 -1.83 7.83 14.86
N ASP A 3 -0.93 6.84 14.77
CA ASP A 3 -0.14 6.51 13.58
C ASP A 3 -1.14 6.20 12.45
N ALA A 4 -1.40 7.20 11.62
CA ALA A 4 -2.28 7.08 10.49
C ALA A 4 -1.58 6.19 9.47
N VAL A 5 -1.80 4.89 9.58
CA VAL A 5 -1.57 3.94 8.51
C VAL A 5 -2.30 4.51 7.29
N ALA A 6 -1.53 5.04 6.33
CA ALA A 6 -2.06 5.72 5.16
C ALA A 6 -2.73 4.67 4.27
N TYR A 7 -4.05 4.59 4.33
CA TYR A 7 -4.83 3.73 3.44
C TYR A 7 -4.92 4.39 2.07
N PHE A 8 -4.63 3.63 1.01
CA PHE A 8 -4.77 4.11 -0.36
C PHE A 8 -6.08 3.60 -0.95
N THR A 9 -6.99 4.53 -1.25
CA THR A 9 -8.31 4.24 -1.82
C THR A 9 -8.34 4.34 -3.34
N GLY A 10 -7.19 4.61 -3.99
CA GLY A 10 -7.13 5.02 -5.39
C GLY A 10 -7.39 6.53 -5.55
N GLY A 11 -6.48 7.25 -6.22
CA GLY A 11 -6.63 8.70 -6.45
C GLY A 11 -5.76 9.21 -7.60
N CYS A 12 -6.34 10.08 -8.44
CA CYS A 12 -5.74 10.57 -9.69
C CYS A 12 -4.61 11.61 -9.55
N SER A 13 -4.22 12.01 -8.33
CA SER A 13 -3.15 13.00 -8.15
C SER A 13 -1.82 12.30 -7.88
N HIS A 14 -0.91 12.41 -8.85
CA HIS A 14 0.45 11.87 -8.79
C HIS A 14 1.18 12.16 -7.47
N ASP A 15 1.01 13.37 -6.92
CA ASP A 15 1.67 13.77 -5.68
C ASP A 15 1.18 13.00 -4.45
N LYS A 16 -0.12 12.71 -4.35
CA LYS A 16 -0.66 11.90 -3.25
C LYS A 16 -0.24 10.45 -3.35
N THR A 17 -0.14 9.92 -4.57
CA THR A 17 0.38 8.56 -4.79
C THR A 17 1.84 8.47 -4.38
N LYS A 18 2.67 9.46 -4.75
CA LYS A 18 4.08 9.51 -4.34
C LYS A 18 4.24 9.57 -2.82
N GLN A 19 3.48 10.44 -2.15
CA GLN A 19 3.50 10.54 -0.70
C GLN A 19 3.11 9.23 -0.02
N TRP A 20 2.12 8.51 -0.56
CA TRP A 20 1.73 7.21 -0.02
C TRP A 20 2.86 6.18 -0.16
N ILE A 21 3.51 6.10 -1.33
CA ILE A 21 4.64 5.19 -1.56
C ILE A 21 5.80 5.50 -0.59
N GLU A 22 6.16 6.78 -0.45
CA GLU A 22 7.26 7.18 0.45
C GLU A 22 7.01 6.79 1.91
N GLU A 23 5.77 6.94 2.40
CA GLU A 23 5.41 6.53 3.77
C GLU A 23 5.43 5.01 3.96
N VAL A 24 4.97 4.25 2.98
CA VAL A 24 5.03 2.78 2.99
C VAL A 24 6.47 2.29 3.01
N GLU A 25 7.34 2.85 2.16
CA GLU A 25 8.77 2.51 2.12
C GLU A 25 9.48 2.84 3.44
N ARG A 26 9.13 3.95 4.09
CA ARG A 26 9.65 4.29 5.43
C ARG A 26 9.28 3.24 6.47
N ILE A 27 8.06 2.72 6.44
CA ILE A 27 7.61 1.67 7.38
C ILE A 27 8.40 0.38 7.15
N PHE A 28 8.66 0.00 5.90
CA PHE A 28 9.49 -1.18 5.61
C PHE A 28 10.89 -1.06 6.19
N VAL A 29 11.52 0.10 6.06
CA VAL A 29 12.85 0.36 6.61
C VAL A 29 12.80 0.35 8.14
N LEU A 30 11.83 1.03 8.74
CA LEU A 30 11.67 1.14 10.19
C LEU A 30 11.48 -0.24 10.84
N LEU A 31 10.62 -1.07 10.25
CA LEU A 31 10.29 -2.40 10.77
C LEU A 31 11.29 -3.48 10.34
N LYS A 32 12.29 -3.15 9.50
CA LYS A 32 13.20 -4.12 8.86
C LYS A 32 12.44 -5.27 8.20
N MET A 33 11.38 -4.92 7.48
CA MET A 33 10.42 -5.89 6.98
C MET A 33 11.05 -6.80 5.91
N PRO A 34 10.96 -8.13 6.06
CA PRO A 34 11.38 -9.08 5.04
C PRO A 34 10.65 -8.83 3.71
N GLU A 35 11.32 -9.06 2.58
CA GLU A 35 10.74 -8.80 1.25
C GLU A 35 9.47 -9.62 0.99
N GLU A 36 9.40 -10.83 1.53
CA GLU A 36 8.22 -11.70 1.49
C GLU A 36 7.00 -11.13 2.23
N ASP A 37 7.22 -10.29 3.24
CA ASP A 37 6.16 -9.70 4.05
C ASP A 37 5.66 -8.35 3.51
N LYS A 38 6.47 -7.68 2.67
CA LYS A 38 6.12 -6.37 2.09
C LYS A 38 4.84 -6.43 1.27
N VAL A 39 4.71 -7.44 0.41
CA VAL A 39 3.52 -7.62 -0.44
C VAL A 39 2.27 -7.87 0.41
N ASN A 40 2.40 -8.62 1.52
CA ASN A 40 1.31 -8.86 2.45
C ASN A 40 0.87 -7.57 3.16
N TYR A 41 1.85 -6.77 3.58
CA TYR A 41 1.61 -5.48 4.21
C TYR A 41 0.96 -4.49 3.24
N ASP A 42 1.48 -4.33 2.02
CA ASP A 42 0.93 -3.44 1.01
C ASP A 42 -0.51 -3.78 0.67
N THR A 43 -0.81 -5.07 0.50
CA THR A 43 -2.17 -5.55 0.25
C THR A 43 -3.13 -5.15 1.37
N TYR A 44 -2.68 -5.15 2.62
CA TYR A 44 -3.49 -4.72 3.77
C TYR A 44 -3.81 -3.21 3.76
N LEU A 45 -2.98 -2.41 3.08
CA LEU A 45 -3.15 -0.96 2.97
C LEU A 45 -4.10 -0.54 1.84
N LEU A 46 -4.36 -1.43 0.88
CA LEU A 46 -5.25 -1.17 -0.23
C LEU A 46 -6.71 -1.16 0.24
N LYS A 47 -7.48 -0.17 -0.22
CA LYS A 47 -8.93 -0.07 0.01
C LYS A 47 -9.61 0.40 -1.28
N GLY A 48 -10.92 0.17 -1.38
CA GLY A 48 -11.74 0.61 -2.52
C GLY A 48 -11.17 0.13 -3.86
N ASP A 49 -11.14 1.02 -4.85
CA ASP A 49 -10.72 0.72 -6.24
C ASP A 49 -9.32 0.09 -6.34
N ALA A 50 -8.40 0.42 -5.41
CA ALA A 50 -7.06 -0.16 -5.40
C ALA A 50 -7.06 -1.63 -4.96
N MET A 51 -7.94 -2.00 -4.03
CA MET A 51 -8.12 -3.41 -3.63
C MET A 51 -8.79 -4.21 -4.75
N ASP A 52 -9.79 -3.62 -5.42
CA ASP A 52 -10.50 -4.26 -6.54
C ASP A 52 -9.55 -4.53 -7.71
N TRP A 53 -8.67 -3.58 -8.05
CA TRP A 53 -7.60 -3.78 -9.03
C TRP A 53 -6.67 -4.93 -8.63
N TRP A 54 -6.20 -4.95 -7.38
CA TRP A 54 -5.29 -5.99 -6.90
C TRP A 54 -5.90 -7.38 -6.96
N GLN A 55 -7.18 -7.52 -6.58
CA GLN A 55 -7.91 -8.79 -6.70
C GLN A 55 -8.03 -9.24 -8.16
N SER A 56 -8.36 -8.33 -9.08
CA SER A 56 -8.48 -8.65 -10.50
C SER A 56 -7.19 -9.22 -11.11
N ILE A 57 -6.01 -8.69 -10.71
CA ILE A 57 -4.71 -9.18 -11.18
C ILE A 57 -4.36 -10.54 -10.56
N ARG A 58 -4.79 -10.79 -9.31
CA ARG A 58 -4.54 -12.08 -8.64
C ARG A 58 -5.41 -13.22 -9.16
N GLU A 59 -6.63 -12.93 -9.60
CA GLU A 59 -7.54 -13.92 -10.21
C GLU A 59 -7.14 -14.31 -11.63
N ILE A 60 -6.32 -13.51 -12.31
CA ILE A 60 -5.79 -13.80 -13.65
C ILE A 60 -4.70 -14.92 -13.63
N ARG A 61 -4.36 -15.45 -12.45
CA ARG A 61 -3.27 -16.43 -12.28
C ARG A 61 -3.72 -17.89 -12.33
#